data_AF-B3EQZ7-F1
#
_entry.id   AF-B3EQZ7-F1
#
_cell.length_a   1.000
_cell.length_b   1.000
_cell.length_c   1.000
_cell.angle_alpha   90.00
_cell.angle_beta   90.00
_cell.angle_gamma   90.00
#
_symmetry.space_group_name_H-M   'P 1'
#
loop_
_entity.id
_entity.type
_entity.pdbx_description
1 polymer ?
#
loop_
_entity_poly.entity_id
_entity_poly.type
_entity_poly.pdbx_seq_one_letter_code
_entity_poly.pdbx_strand_id
1 'polypeptide(L)'
;MEIRTDLYLGDSQEELKKIPDNSVDLIVTSPPYADQRKKTYGGIHPDHYVSWFLPIAEQLMRVLKPTGTFVLNIKEKVVNGERSTYVMELILEMRRQQGWLWTEEFIWHKKNCYPGKWPNRFRDSWERLIQFNKSKQFYMNQEAVMVPMGEWSKTRLKNLSETDKVRDESKVGSGFGKNISNWLDRKKAYPTNVLHLATECNNKKHSAAFPEGLPEWFIRLFTKEGDTVLDPFMGSGTTNIVASRMKRHSIGVDILPEYYSMVCDELKPQELYLLEQTKQYETDTIKRRIEVR
;
A
#
# COMPACT_ATOMS: atom_id res chain seq x y z
N MET A 1 -5.52 2.71 24.34
CA MET A 1 -6.55 2.07 23.50
C MET A 1 -5.97 0.74 23.06
N GLU A 2 -6.66 -0.35 23.33
CA GLU A 2 -6.22 -1.69 22.94
C GLU A 2 -6.45 -1.87 21.43
N ILE A 3 -5.40 -2.22 20.68
CA ILE A 3 -5.49 -2.41 19.23
C ILE A 3 -5.78 -3.87 18.93
N ARG A 4 -6.98 -4.12 18.42
CA ARG A 4 -7.44 -5.42 17.95
C ARG A 4 -6.96 -5.73 16.53
N THR A 5 -6.38 -6.92 16.34
CA THR A 5 -6.12 -7.51 15.03
C THR A 5 -6.81 -8.87 14.92
N ASP A 6 -7.74 -9.00 13.98
CA ASP A 6 -8.44 -10.26 13.69
C ASP A 6 -7.86 -10.89 12.43
N LEU A 7 -7.35 -12.12 12.54
CA LEU A 7 -6.79 -12.86 11.42
C LEU A 7 -7.65 -14.11 11.15
N TYR A 8 -7.89 -14.40 9.88
CA TYR A 8 -8.66 -15.56 9.44
C TYR A 8 -7.84 -16.40 8.47
N LEU A 9 -7.85 -17.73 8.68
CA LEU A 9 -7.29 -18.70 7.76
C LEU A 9 -8.41 -19.28 6.90
N GLY A 10 -8.39 -19.01 5.60
CA GLY A 10 -9.40 -19.52 4.69
C GLY A 10 -9.49 -18.76 3.37
N ASP A 11 -10.48 -19.12 2.56
CA ASP A 11 -10.77 -18.43 1.32
C ASP A 11 -11.42 -17.06 1.61
N SER A 12 -10.90 -16.01 0.99
CA SER A 12 -11.37 -14.64 1.20
C SER A 12 -12.86 -14.47 0.93
N GLN A 13 -13.42 -15.15 -0.08
CA GLN A 13 -14.85 -15.08 -0.40
C GLN A 13 -15.72 -15.60 0.75
N GLU A 14 -15.26 -16.63 1.47
CA GLU A 14 -15.99 -17.24 2.58
C GLU A 14 -15.75 -16.51 3.90
N GLU A 15 -14.50 -16.17 4.21
CA GLU A 15 -14.15 -15.49 5.46
C GLU A 15 -14.73 -14.08 5.54
N LEU A 16 -14.83 -13.35 4.42
CA LEU A 16 -15.45 -12.03 4.39
C LEU A 16 -16.92 -12.06 4.83
N LYS A 17 -17.65 -13.17 4.61
CA LYS A 17 -19.07 -13.31 5.03
C LYS A 17 -19.24 -13.24 6.56
N LYS A 18 -18.19 -13.54 7.32
CA LYS A 18 -18.18 -13.50 8.79
C LYS A 18 -18.01 -12.07 9.33
N ILE A 19 -17.55 -11.15 8.49
CA ILE A 19 -17.33 -9.75 8.86
C ILE A 19 -18.65 -8.97 8.73
N PRO A 20 -19.03 -8.15 9.72
CA PRO A 20 -20.26 -7.36 9.67
C PRO A 20 -20.29 -6.32 8.55
N ASP A 21 -21.48 -6.00 8.05
CA ASP A 21 -21.72 -4.93 7.09
C ASP A 21 -21.21 -3.57 7.62
N ASN A 22 -20.68 -2.73 6.72
CA ASN A 22 -20.25 -1.36 7.03
C ASN A 22 -19.38 -1.26 8.31
N SER A 23 -18.43 -2.18 8.48
CA SER A 23 -17.55 -2.26 9.65
C SER A 23 -16.12 -1.80 9.37
N VAL A 24 -15.72 -1.70 8.09
CA VAL A 24 -14.34 -1.41 7.66
C VAL A 24 -14.22 0.00 7.09
N ASP A 25 -13.18 0.75 7.49
CA ASP A 25 -12.91 2.12 7.03
C ASP A 25 -12.01 2.15 5.80
N LEU A 26 -11.04 1.26 5.72
CA LEU A 26 -10.10 1.18 4.61
C LEU A 26 -9.82 -0.27 4.22
N ILE A 27 -9.93 -0.57 2.93
CA ILE A 27 -9.44 -1.82 2.35
C ILE A 27 -8.20 -1.49 1.52
N VAL A 28 -7.05 -2.08 1.83
CA VAL A 28 -5.83 -1.98 1.02
C VAL A 28 -5.36 -3.39 0.77
N THR A 29 -5.27 -3.78 -0.50
CA THR A 29 -4.94 -5.16 -0.82
C THR A 29 -4.30 -5.32 -2.19
N SER A 30 -3.63 -6.46 -2.37
CA SER A 30 -3.06 -6.90 -3.63
C SER A 30 -3.43 -8.37 -3.85
N PRO A 31 -4.52 -8.68 -4.56
CA PRO A 31 -4.88 -10.07 -4.85
C PRO A 31 -3.79 -10.79 -5.63
N PRO A 32 -3.79 -12.14 -5.65
CA PRO A 32 -2.91 -12.91 -6.52
C PRO A 32 -3.17 -12.54 -7.99
N TYR A 33 -2.17 -12.03 -8.71
CA TYR A 33 -2.36 -11.61 -10.11
C TYR A 33 -2.58 -12.79 -11.03
N ALA A 34 -3.32 -12.55 -12.11
CA ALA A 34 -3.68 -13.58 -13.07
C ALA A 34 -2.47 -14.41 -13.54
N ASP A 35 -2.55 -15.73 -13.39
CA ASP A 35 -1.54 -16.75 -13.71
C ASP A 35 -0.15 -16.52 -13.07
N GLN A 36 -0.02 -15.56 -12.16
CA GLN A 36 1.18 -15.43 -11.35
C GLN A 36 1.10 -16.42 -10.19
N ARG A 37 2.24 -17.02 -9.86
CA ARG A 37 2.36 -17.94 -8.71
C ARG A 37 1.38 -19.13 -8.72
N LYS A 38 1.22 -19.81 -9.88
CA LYS A 38 0.47 -21.08 -10.00
C LYS A 38 0.85 -22.12 -8.92
N LYS A 39 2.12 -22.12 -8.49
CA LYS A 39 2.64 -23.02 -7.45
C LYS A 39 2.26 -22.63 -6.01
N THR A 40 1.82 -21.39 -5.78
CA THR A 40 1.57 -20.84 -4.43
C THR A 40 0.08 -20.61 -4.18
N TYR A 41 -0.68 -20.14 -5.18
CA TYR A 41 -2.09 -19.78 -5.05
C TYR A 41 -3.00 -20.48 -6.08
N GLY A 42 -2.54 -21.53 -6.76
CA GLY A 42 -3.29 -22.22 -7.84
C GLY A 42 -3.30 -21.47 -9.17
N GLY A 43 -3.29 -20.13 -9.15
CA GLY A 43 -3.16 -19.24 -10.31
C GLY A 43 -4.43 -19.15 -11.15
N ILE A 44 -4.97 -17.94 -11.30
CA ILE A 44 -6.23 -17.68 -12.02
C ILE A 44 -5.92 -17.21 -13.44
N HIS A 45 -6.46 -17.86 -14.47
CA HIS A 45 -6.28 -17.41 -15.84
C HIS A 45 -6.89 -16.00 -16.04
N PRO A 46 -6.26 -15.06 -16.79
CA PRO A 46 -6.79 -13.72 -16.98
C PRO A 46 -8.27 -13.66 -17.39
N ASP A 47 -8.69 -14.54 -18.30
CA ASP A 47 -10.07 -14.61 -18.81
C ASP A 47 -11.11 -15.01 -17.74
N HIS A 48 -10.67 -15.63 -16.64
CA HIS A 48 -11.52 -16.02 -15.51
C HIS A 48 -11.33 -15.12 -14.29
N TYR A 49 -10.43 -14.14 -14.38
CA TYR A 49 -10.06 -13.31 -13.24
C TYR A 49 -11.22 -12.45 -12.78
N VAL A 50 -11.95 -11.85 -13.72
CA VAL A 50 -13.11 -10.99 -13.43
C VAL A 50 -14.19 -11.81 -12.73
N SER A 51 -14.57 -12.96 -13.27
CA SER A 51 -15.60 -13.83 -12.67
C SER A 51 -15.19 -14.37 -11.31
N TRP A 52 -13.89 -14.61 -11.08
CA TRP A 52 -13.37 -15.01 -9.78
C TRP A 52 -13.41 -13.87 -8.75
N PHE A 53 -13.02 -12.65 -9.14
CA PHE A 53 -12.90 -11.54 -8.19
C PHE A 53 -14.24 -10.85 -7.88
N LEU A 54 -15.22 -10.88 -8.79
CA LEU A 54 -16.51 -10.20 -8.60
C LEU A 54 -17.24 -10.63 -7.30
N PRO A 55 -17.40 -11.92 -6.97
CA PRO A 55 -18.01 -12.33 -5.69
C PRO A 55 -17.27 -11.81 -4.45
N ILE A 56 -15.94 -11.72 -4.52
CA ILE A 56 -15.13 -11.12 -3.45
C ILE A 56 -15.40 -9.62 -3.38
N ALA A 57 -15.38 -8.92 -4.51
CA ALA A 57 -15.68 -7.49 -4.59
C ALA A 57 -17.08 -7.14 -4.05
N GLU A 58 -18.07 -8.02 -4.21
CA GLU A 58 -19.39 -7.85 -3.60
C GLU A 58 -19.32 -7.88 -2.07
N GLN A 59 -18.55 -8.80 -1.49
CA GLN A 59 -18.34 -8.83 -0.04
C GLN A 59 -17.51 -7.63 0.44
N LEU A 60 -16.50 -7.21 -0.30
CA LEU A 60 -15.73 -5.99 -0.01
C LEU A 60 -16.63 -4.76 -0.02
N MET A 61 -17.57 -4.69 -0.97
CA MET A 61 -18.60 -3.66 -0.97
C MET A 61 -19.40 -3.77 0.32
N ARG A 62 -20.00 -4.92 0.64
CA ARG A 62 -20.83 -5.07 1.85
C ARG A 62 -20.14 -4.60 3.15
N VAL A 63 -18.91 -5.03 3.41
CA VAL A 63 -18.18 -4.73 4.66
C VAL A 63 -17.65 -3.30 4.75
N LEU A 64 -17.37 -2.64 3.62
CA LEU A 64 -16.83 -1.28 3.61
C LEU A 64 -17.87 -0.27 4.14
N LYS A 65 -17.49 0.68 5.00
CA LYS A 65 -18.39 1.76 5.41
C LYS A 65 -18.76 2.66 4.23
N PRO A 66 -19.91 3.36 4.25
CA PRO A 66 -20.24 4.36 3.22
C PRO A 66 -19.18 5.46 3.08
N THR A 67 -18.49 5.79 4.18
CA THR A 67 -17.38 6.75 4.24
C THR A 67 -16.01 6.14 3.94
N GLY A 68 -15.95 4.82 3.73
CA GLY A 68 -14.71 4.08 3.58
C GLY A 68 -14.14 4.12 2.15
N THR A 69 -12.89 3.69 2.03
CA THR A 69 -12.17 3.62 0.76
C THR A 69 -11.60 2.22 0.51
N PHE A 70 -11.69 1.76 -0.74
CA PHE A 70 -11.04 0.53 -1.21
C PHE A 70 -9.92 0.89 -2.19
N VAL A 71 -8.70 0.47 -1.89
CA VAL A 71 -7.52 0.60 -2.74
C VAL A 71 -7.07 -0.78 -3.21
N LEU A 72 -7.16 -1.01 -4.52
CA LEU A 72 -6.77 -2.24 -5.17
C LEU A 72 -5.43 -2.08 -5.89
N ASN A 73 -4.39 -2.76 -5.40
CA ASN A 73 -3.11 -2.85 -6.09
C ASN A 73 -3.16 -4.00 -7.11
N ILE A 74 -3.08 -3.69 -8.40
CA ILE A 74 -3.15 -4.71 -9.47
C ILE A 74 -2.41 -4.27 -10.72
N LYS A 75 -1.96 -5.23 -11.54
CA LYS A 75 -1.29 -4.94 -12.81
C LYS A 75 -1.57 -5.96 -13.92
N GLU A 76 -1.68 -5.47 -15.14
CA GLU A 76 -1.89 -6.25 -16.36
C GLU A 76 -0.69 -7.16 -16.66
N LYS A 77 -0.98 -8.44 -16.84
CA LYS A 77 -0.01 -9.42 -17.33
C LYS A 77 0.20 -9.25 -18.83
N VAL A 78 1.39 -9.58 -19.31
CA VAL A 78 1.64 -9.74 -20.75
C VAL A 78 1.37 -11.19 -21.15
N VAL A 79 0.49 -11.38 -22.14
CA VAL A 79 0.15 -12.68 -22.74
C VAL A 79 0.43 -12.58 -24.24
N ASN A 80 1.26 -13.47 -24.78
CA ASN A 80 1.62 -13.52 -26.21
C ASN A 80 2.09 -12.18 -26.82
N GLY A 81 2.71 -11.33 -25.99
CA GLY A 81 3.26 -10.03 -26.43
C GLY A 81 2.31 -8.85 -26.27
N GLU A 82 1.07 -9.08 -25.85
CA GLU A 82 0.05 -8.07 -25.60
C GLU A 82 -0.26 -7.95 -24.10
N ARG A 83 -0.74 -6.79 -23.65
CA ARG A 83 -1.22 -6.60 -22.27
C ARG A 83 -2.65 -7.14 -22.17
N SER A 84 -2.89 -8.05 -21.24
CA SER A 84 -4.24 -8.52 -20.94
C SER A 84 -5.10 -7.36 -20.42
N THR A 85 -6.35 -7.32 -20.85
CA THR A 85 -7.36 -6.30 -20.54
C THR A 85 -8.08 -6.55 -19.21
N TYR A 86 -7.80 -7.66 -18.53
CA TYR A 86 -8.57 -8.13 -17.36
C TYR A 86 -8.71 -7.10 -16.23
N VAL A 87 -7.72 -6.22 -16.03
CA VAL A 87 -7.81 -5.14 -15.03
C VAL A 87 -8.84 -4.09 -15.43
N MET A 88 -8.86 -3.70 -16.70
CA MET A 88 -9.82 -2.72 -17.23
C MET A 88 -11.24 -3.31 -17.22
N GLU A 89 -11.37 -4.58 -17.61
CA GLU A 89 -12.64 -5.31 -17.56
C GLU A 89 -13.14 -5.42 -16.12
N LEU A 90 -12.27 -5.74 -15.16
CA LEU A 90 -12.62 -5.78 -13.74
C LEU A 90 -13.17 -4.43 -13.25
N ILE A 91 -12.49 -3.32 -13.57
CA ILE A 91 -12.97 -1.97 -13.22
C ILE A 91 -14.37 -1.75 -13.80
N LEU A 92 -14.57 -2.05 -15.08
CA LEU A 92 -15.85 -1.82 -15.75
C LEU A 92 -16.97 -2.66 -15.16
N GLU A 93 -16.72 -3.94 -14.88
CA GLU A 93 -17.74 -4.84 -14.32
C GLU A 93 -18.06 -4.52 -12.86
N MET A 94 -17.07 -4.17 -12.03
CA MET A 94 -17.32 -3.67 -10.68
C MET A 94 -18.21 -2.41 -10.70
N ARG A 95 -18.00 -1.49 -11.64
CA ARG A 95 -18.84 -0.29 -11.76
C ARG A 95 -20.24 -0.60 -12.27
N ARG A 96 -20.36 -1.41 -13.33
CA ARG A 96 -21.63 -1.68 -14.03
C ARG A 96 -22.54 -2.63 -13.24
N GLN A 97 -21.98 -3.69 -12.66
CA GLN A 97 -22.76 -4.74 -11.98
C GLN A 97 -22.96 -4.45 -10.49
N GLN A 98 -21.96 -3.88 -9.82
CA GLN A 98 -21.98 -3.72 -8.35
C GLN A 98 -22.08 -2.26 -7.89
N GLY A 99 -22.04 -1.30 -8.82
CA GLY A 99 -22.20 0.11 -8.51
C GLY A 99 -20.99 0.76 -7.84
N TRP A 100 -19.79 0.15 -7.91
CA TRP A 100 -18.57 0.78 -7.42
C TRP A 100 -18.32 2.13 -8.11
N LEU A 101 -17.85 3.11 -7.35
CA LEU A 101 -17.36 4.37 -7.89
C LEU A 101 -15.85 4.25 -8.07
N TRP A 102 -15.36 4.26 -9.31
CA TRP A 102 -13.93 4.43 -9.58
C TRP A 102 -13.60 5.91 -9.45
N THR A 103 -12.96 6.27 -8.33
CA THR A 103 -12.79 7.67 -7.91
C THR A 103 -11.48 8.27 -8.40
N GLU A 104 -10.39 7.53 -8.26
CA GLU A 104 -9.03 7.99 -8.54
C GLU A 104 -8.13 6.80 -8.90
N GLU A 105 -7.02 7.09 -9.57
CA GLU A 105 -5.96 6.13 -9.83
C GLU A 105 -4.62 6.68 -9.33
N PHE A 106 -3.97 5.92 -8.44
CA PHE A 106 -2.60 6.19 -8.04
C PHE A 106 -1.64 5.25 -8.76
N ILE A 107 -0.42 5.73 -8.98
CA ILE A 107 0.65 4.97 -9.60
C ILE A 107 1.72 4.73 -8.56
N TRP A 108 2.00 3.47 -8.23
CA TRP A 108 3.22 3.13 -7.52
C TRP A 108 4.37 3.05 -8.51
N HIS A 109 5.29 4.01 -8.49
CA HIS A 109 6.53 3.96 -9.25
C HIS A 109 7.65 3.29 -8.45
N LYS A 110 8.13 2.15 -8.94
CA LYS A 110 9.16 1.32 -8.31
C LYS A 110 10.55 1.91 -8.57
N LYS A 111 11.23 2.35 -7.51
CA LYS A 111 12.57 2.96 -7.62
C LYS A 111 13.66 1.97 -8.11
N ASN A 112 13.54 0.68 -7.77
CA ASN A 112 14.59 -0.31 -7.99
C ASN A 112 14.12 -1.46 -8.89
N CYS A 113 13.82 -1.18 -10.15
CA CYS A 113 13.37 -2.20 -11.10
C CYS A 113 14.54 -3.02 -11.62
N TYR A 114 14.47 -4.36 -11.52
CA TYR A 114 15.46 -5.26 -12.10
C TYR A 114 15.65 -4.97 -13.60
N PRO A 115 16.90 -4.86 -14.07
CA PRO A 115 17.17 -4.66 -15.49
C PRO A 115 16.77 -5.91 -16.29
N GLY A 116 16.24 -5.70 -17.49
CA GLY A 116 15.87 -6.79 -18.39
C GLY A 116 15.59 -6.26 -19.80
N LYS A 117 15.62 -7.17 -20.78
CA LYS A 117 15.31 -6.89 -22.18
C LYS A 117 14.12 -7.73 -22.61
N TRP A 118 13.15 -7.10 -23.26
CA TRP A 118 12.04 -7.77 -23.91
C TRP A 118 11.95 -7.28 -25.36
N PRO A 119 11.73 -8.18 -26.32
CA PRO A 119 11.82 -7.84 -27.74
C PRO A 119 10.76 -6.84 -28.21
N ASN A 120 9.62 -6.78 -27.53
CA ASN A 120 8.46 -6.00 -27.96
C ASN A 120 7.94 -5.01 -26.90
N ARG A 121 8.71 -4.74 -25.84
CA ARG A 121 8.26 -3.87 -24.73
C ARG A 121 9.40 -3.40 -23.83
N PHE A 122 9.11 -2.39 -23.04
CA PHE A 122 9.98 -1.93 -21.95
C PHE A 122 9.69 -2.66 -20.64
N ARG A 123 10.65 -2.56 -19.72
CA ARG A 123 10.50 -3.04 -18.33
C ARG A 123 9.32 -2.34 -17.65
N ASP A 124 8.62 -3.09 -16.81
CA ASP A 124 7.61 -2.51 -15.93
C ASP A 124 8.28 -1.79 -14.75
N SER A 125 8.05 -0.48 -14.64
CA SER A 125 8.56 0.33 -13.53
C SER A 125 7.50 0.84 -12.56
N TRP A 126 6.26 0.38 -12.70
CA TRP A 126 5.15 0.86 -11.92
C TRP A 126 4.00 -0.15 -11.79
N GLU A 127 3.10 0.07 -10.84
CA GLU A 127 1.84 -0.67 -10.64
C GLU A 127 0.67 0.29 -10.40
N ARG A 128 -0.57 -0.16 -10.71
CA ARG A 128 -1.79 0.60 -10.45
C ARG A 128 -2.27 0.38 -9.03
N LEU A 129 -2.78 1.45 -8.44
CA LEU A 129 -3.46 1.48 -7.15
C LEU A 129 -4.80 2.15 -7.40
N ILE A 130 -5.83 1.34 -7.60
CA ILE A 130 -7.13 1.80 -8.08
C ILE A 130 -8.00 2.10 -6.86
N GLN A 131 -8.49 3.34 -6.76
CA GLN A 131 -9.39 3.74 -5.69
C GLN A 131 -10.84 3.51 -6.09
N PHE A 132 -11.55 2.73 -5.28
CA PHE A 132 -12.98 2.55 -5.34
C PHE A 132 -13.68 3.02 -4.06
N ASN A 133 -14.90 3.53 -4.20
CA ASN A 133 -15.73 3.95 -3.08
C ASN A 133 -17.20 3.54 -3.27
N LYS A 134 -17.92 3.46 -2.14
CA LYS A 134 -19.39 3.36 -2.09
C LYS A 134 -20.09 4.66 -2.45
N SER A 135 -19.52 5.76 -1.96
CA SER A 135 -20.09 7.09 -2.00
C SER A 135 -19.02 8.08 -2.44
N LYS A 136 -19.46 9.23 -2.98
CA LYS A 136 -18.59 10.37 -3.25
C LYS A 136 -18.18 11.11 -1.96
N GLN A 137 -18.89 10.85 -0.85
CA GLN A 137 -18.56 11.40 0.46
C GLN A 137 -17.83 10.34 1.29
N PHE A 138 -16.52 10.23 1.07
CA PHE A 138 -15.63 9.36 1.83
C PHE A 138 -14.65 10.20 2.66
N TYR A 139 -14.10 9.62 3.71
CA TYR A 139 -13.11 10.29 4.55
C TYR A 139 -11.76 10.35 3.82
N MET A 140 -11.15 11.54 3.74
CA MET A 140 -9.84 11.76 3.12
C MET A 140 -9.10 12.89 3.84
N ASN A 141 -7.98 12.57 4.49
CA ASN A 141 -7.09 13.50 5.16
C ASN A 141 -5.85 13.79 4.30
N GLN A 142 -5.98 14.73 3.37
CA GLN A 142 -4.88 15.13 2.50
C GLN A 142 -3.72 15.80 3.24
N GLU A 143 -4.01 16.46 4.37
CA GLU A 143 -2.99 17.12 5.20
C GLU A 143 -2.00 16.13 5.80
N ALA A 144 -2.48 14.94 6.15
CA ALA A 144 -1.63 13.88 6.65
C ALA A 144 -0.53 13.57 5.62
N VAL A 145 -0.86 13.41 4.34
CA VAL A 145 0.09 12.98 3.30
C VAL A 145 0.89 14.10 2.63
N MET A 146 0.81 15.34 3.12
CA MET A 146 1.57 16.45 2.56
C MET A 146 3.08 16.20 2.63
N VAL A 147 3.76 16.50 1.53
CA VAL A 147 5.22 16.40 1.42
C VAL A 147 5.88 17.76 1.65
N PRO A 148 7.07 17.82 2.27
CA PRO A 148 7.81 19.08 2.37
C PRO A 148 8.14 19.59 0.97
N MET A 149 8.06 20.92 0.80
CA MET A 149 8.52 21.55 -0.43
C MET A 149 10.03 21.36 -0.54
N GLY A 150 10.47 20.59 -1.55
CA GLY A 150 11.89 20.27 -1.75
C GLY A 150 12.74 21.50 -2.09
N GLU A 151 14.07 21.33 -2.11
CA GLU A 151 15.06 22.36 -2.47
C GLU A 151 14.74 23.09 -3.79
N TRP A 152 14.10 22.41 -4.74
CA TRP A 152 13.65 22.98 -6.01
C TRP A 152 12.74 24.20 -5.85
N SER A 153 11.90 24.23 -4.80
CA SER A 153 11.08 25.40 -4.47
C SER A 153 11.95 26.61 -4.13
N LYS A 154 13.02 26.43 -3.36
CA LYS A 154 13.95 27.50 -2.97
C LYS A 154 14.69 28.07 -4.18
N THR A 155 15.11 27.23 -5.13
CA THR A 155 15.84 27.64 -6.33
C THR A 155 14.93 28.33 -7.35
N ARG A 156 13.71 27.82 -7.54
CA ARG A 156 12.73 28.39 -8.50
C ARG A 156 12.07 29.67 -7.99
N LEU A 157 11.80 29.77 -6.68
CA LEU A 157 11.22 30.97 -6.06
C LEU A 157 12.22 32.13 -5.95
N LYS A 158 13.54 31.84 -5.99
CA LYS A 158 14.59 32.87 -6.02
C LYS A 158 14.65 33.65 -7.34
N ASN A 159 14.22 33.04 -8.44
CA ASN A 159 14.31 33.59 -9.79
C ASN A 159 12.91 33.76 -10.40
N LEU A 160 12.00 34.41 -9.68
CA LEU A 160 10.65 34.72 -10.19
C LEU A 160 10.72 35.89 -11.17
N SER A 161 10.24 35.67 -12.40
CA SER A 161 10.00 36.75 -13.36
C SER A 161 8.71 37.51 -13.00
N GLU A 162 8.52 38.73 -13.53
CA GLU A 162 7.26 39.48 -13.35
C GLU A 162 6.04 38.72 -13.91
N THR A 163 6.23 37.87 -14.92
CA THR A 163 5.23 36.94 -15.46
C THR A 163 4.82 35.85 -14.47
N ASP A 164 5.71 35.39 -13.59
CA ASP A 164 5.41 34.34 -12.60
C ASP A 164 4.54 34.87 -11.43
N LYS A 165 4.43 36.19 -11.28
CA LYS A 165 3.62 36.88 -10.26
C LYS A 165 2.17 37.13 -10.70
N VAL A 166 1.89 36.98 -12.00
CA VAL A 166 0.57 37.18 -12.59
C VAL A 166 -0.01 35.82 -13.00
N ARG A 167 -1.34 35.68 -12.97
CA ARG A 167 -2.01 34.47 -13.48
C ARG A 167 -1.93 34.49 -15.01
N ASP A 168 -0.82 34.00 -15.56
CA ASP A 168 -0.61 33.93 -17.00
C ASP A 168 -1.45 32.77 -17.58
N GLU A 169 -2.41 33.06 -18.45
CA GLU A 169 -3.13 32.03 -19.19
C GLU A 169 -2.16 31.34 -20.14
N SER A 170 -2.20 30.00 -20.18
CA SER A 170 -1.32 29.27 -21.10
C SER A 170 -1.59 29.75 -22.53
N LYS A 171 -0.52 29.99 -23.31
CA LYS A 171 -0.63 30.38 -24.73
C LYS A 171 -1.42 29.39 -25.60
N VAL A 172 -1.76 28.22 -25.06
CA VAL A 172 -2.55 27.15 -25.68
C VAL A 172 -4.00 27.09 -25.17
N GLY A 173 -4.46 28.08 -24.39
CA GLY A 173 -5.86 28.18 -23.95
C GLY A 173 -6.31 27.10 -22.96
N SER A 174 -5.38 26.45 -22.25
CA SER A 174 -5.70 25.33 -21.35
C SER A 174 -6.39 25.71 -20.04
N GLY A 175 -6.64 27.00 -19.79
CA GLY A 175 -7.25 27.50 -18.54
C GLY A 175 -6.41 27.32 -17.27
N PHE A 176 -5.24 26.67 -17.35
CA PHE A 176 -4.32 26.46 -16.24
C PHE A 176 -3.35 27.64 -16.09
N GLY A 177 -3.88 28.80 -15.68
CA GLY A 177 -3.03 29.91 -15.25
C GLY A 177 -2.43 29.64 -13.87
N LYS A 178 -1.09 29.67 -13.76
CA LYS A 178 -0.37 29.44 -12.50
C LYS A 178 0.11 30.77 -11.94
N ASN A 179 -0.43 31.20 -10.79
CA ASN A 179 0.17 32.28 -10.02
C ASN A 179 1.17 31.69 -9.02
N ILE A 180 2.46 31.87 -9.28
CA ILE A 180 3.55 31.22 -8.53
C ILE A 180 3.83 31.97 -7.22
N SER A 181 3.37 33.22 -7.06
CA SER A 181 3.51 33.98 -5.81
C SER A 181 2.79 33.32 -4.62
N ASN A 182 1.70 32.59 -4.86
CA ASN A 182 0.96 31.83 -3.84
C ASN A 182 1.76 30.67 -3.21
N TRP A 183 2.95 30.36 -3.73
CA TRP A 183 3.80 29.26 -3.30
C TRP A 183 5.01 29.73 -2.46
N LEU A 184 5.20 31.05 -2.32
CA LEU A 184 6.35 31.66 -1.64
C LEU A 184 6.45 31.24 -0.16
N ASP A 185 5.31 31.15 0.54
CA ASP A 185 5.28 30.87 1.99
C ASP A 185 4.90 29.42 2.34
N ARG A 186 4.65 28.56 1.33
CA ARG A 186 4.20 27.19 1.57
C ARG A 186 5.36 26.27 1.91
N LYS A 187 5.38 25.75 3.14
CA LYS A 187 6.38 24.78 3.61
C LYS A 187 6.13 23.34 3.13
N LYS A 188 4.88 23.03 2.79
CA LYS A 188 4.45 21.70 2.33
C LYS A 188 3.54 21.83 1.12
N ALA A 189 3.50 20.78 0.30
CA ALA A 189 2.60 20.65 -0.84
C ALA A 189 1.79 19.36 -0.74
N TYR A 190 0.59 19.37 -1.32
CA TYR A 190 -0.15 18.13 -1.54
C TYR A 190 0.64 17.24 -2.50
N PRO A 191 0.72 15.93 -2.22
CA PRO A 191 1.40 15.00 -3.09
C PRO A 191 0.66 14.86 -4.42
N THR A 192 1.36 14.38 -5.44
CA THR A 192 0.72 13.92 -6.68
C THR A 192 0.13 12.53 -6.48
N ASN A 193 -0.63 12.04 -7.45
CA ASN A 193 -1.12 10.66 -7.48
C ASN A 193 -0.04 9.63 -7.89
N VAL A 194 1.25 9.98 -7.85
CA VAL A 194 2.37 9.08 -8.17
C VAL A 194 3.24 8.89 -6.93
N LEU A 195 3.27 7.67 -6.39
CA LEU A 195 4.02 7.30 -5.20
C LEU A 195 5.36 6.67 -5.59
N HIS A 196 6.45 7.35 -5.25
CA HIS A 196 7.80 6.88 -5.56
C HIS A 196 8.40 6.07 -4.39
N LEU A 197 8.07 4.78 -4.32
CA LEU A 197 8.51 3.87 -3.27
C LEU A 197 9.45 2.79 -3.83
N ALA A 198 10.48 2.43 -3.07
CA ALA A 198 11.32 1.28 -3.40
C ALA A 198 10.55 -0.02 -3.08
N THR A 199 10.76 -1.06 -3.89
CA THR A 199 10.27 -2.41 -3.56
C THR A 199 11.05 -2.94 -2.36
N GLU A 200 10.36 -3.57 -1.41
CA GLU A 200 11.05 -4.31 -0.35
C GLU A 200 11.69 -5.57 -0.93
N CYS A 201 13.02 -5.64 -0.88
CA CYS A 201 13.81 -6.82 -1.19
C CYS A 201 14.45 -7.33 0.11
N ASN A 202 13.64 -7.57 1.14
CA ASN A 202 14.17 -8.22 2.35
C ASN A 202 14.11 -9.73 2.19
N ASN A 203 15.15 -10.43 2.65
CA ASN A 203 15.30 -11.89 2.71
C ASN A 203 14.22 -12.62 3.55
N LYS A 204 13.10 -11.97 3.89
CA LYS A 204 11.93 -12.68 4.40
C LYS A 204 11.44 -13.59 3.26
N LYS A 205 10.97 -14.80 3.58
CA LYS A 205 10.59 -15.87 2.62
C LYS A 205 9.36 -15.53 1.74
N HIS A 206 9.12 -14.25 1.44
CA HIS A 206 7.99 -13.74 0.66
C HIS A 206 8.47 -13.17 -0.66
N SER A 207 8.08 -13.83 -1.74
CA SER A 207 8.56 -13.48 -3.08
C SER A 207 7.93 -12.20 -3.65
N ALA A 208 6.90 -11.60 -3.04
CA ALA A 208 6.35 -10.32 -3.46
C ALA A 208 5.27 -9.78 -2.50
N ALA A 209 5.74 -9.07 -1.46
CA ALA A 209 4.94 -8.12 -0.68
C ALA A 209 5.22 -6.69 -1.20
N PHE A 210 4.21 -5.82 -1.18
CA PHE A 210 4.43 -4.38 -1.40
C PHE A 210 5.16 -3.76 -0.19
N PRO A 211 5.91 -2.65 -0.37
CA PRO A 211 6.63 -2.01 0.72
C PRO A 211 5.69 -1.47 1.80
N GLU A 212 6.09 -1.48 3.07
CA GLU A 212 5.32 -0.94 4.22
C GLU A 212 4.85 0.51 3.99
N GLY A 213 5.66 1.31 3.30
CA GLY A 213 5.32 2.71 3.01
C GLY A 213 4.09 2.87 2.11
N LEU A 214 3.67 1.82 1.39
CA LEU A 214 2.48 1.85 0.55
C LEU A 214 1.18 1.82 1.37
N PRO A 215 0.88 0.78 2.18
CA PRO A 215 -0.28 0.79 3.05
C PRO A 215 -0.19 1.93 4.07
N GLU A 216 1.00 2.30 4.56
CA GLU A 216 1.17 3.44 5.46
C GLU A 216 0.60 4.72 4.86
N TRP A 217 0.93 5.02 3.59
CA TRP A 217 0.46 6.22 2.92
C TRP A 217 -1.07 6.27 2.84
N PHE A 218 -1.71 5.15 2.50
CA PHE A 218 -3.17 5.05 2.41
C PHE A 218 -3.87 5.05 3.76
N ILE A 219 -3.29 4.42 4.79
CA ILE A 219 -3.81 4.45 6.15
C ILE A 219 -3.81 5.89 6.67
N ARG A 220 -2.74 6.66 6.42
CA ARG A 220 -2.68 8.10 6.77
C ARG A 220 -3.74 8.91 6.04
N LEU A 221 -3.99 8.61 4.78
CA LEU A 221 -4.92 9.35 3.93
C LEU A 221 -6.38 9.04 4.25
N PHE A 222 -6.75 7.78 4.47
CA PHE A 222 -8.14 7.33 4.48
C PHE A 222 -8.64 6.84 5.84
N THR A 223 -7.85 6.98 6.92
CA THR A 223 -8.28 6.54 8.27
C THR A 223 -7.84 7.47 9.41
N LYS A 224 -8.46 7.31 10.57
CA LYS A 224 -8.11 7.89 11.88
C LYS A 224 -7.63 6.81 12.85
N GLU A 225 -7.00 7.22 13.95
CA GLU A 225 -6.67 6.26 15.03
C GLU A 225 -7.96 5.57 15.52
N GLY A 226 -7.92 4.26 15.72
CA GLY A 226 -9.07 3.45 16.08
C GLY A 226 -9.97 2.99 14.92
N ASP A 227 -9.73 3.43 13.68
CA ASP A 227 -10.44 2.91 12.50
C ASP A 227 -9.96 1.49 12.14
N THR A 228 -10.76 0.79 11.32
CA THR A 228 -10.48 -0.60 10.92
C THR A 228 -9.95 -0.69 9.48
N VAL A 229 -8.81 -1.34 9.30
CA VAL A 229 -8.18 -1.63 8.00
C VAL A 229 -8.32 -3.11 7.64
N LEU A 230 -8.76 -3.44 6.43
CA LEU A 230 -8.92 -4.82 5.96
C LEU A 230 -7.94 -5.13 4.82
N ASP A 231 -7.30 -6.29 4.89
CA ASP A 231 -6.60 -6.93 3.79
C ASP A 231 -7.13 -8.36 3.58
N PRO A 232 -7.98 -8.61 2.57
CA PRO A 232 -8.52 -9.94 2.28
C PRO A 232 -7.49 -10.89 1.63
N PHE A 233 -6.29 -10.41 1.29
CA PHE A 233 -5.20 -11.20 0.71
C PHE A 233 -3.89 -10.88 1.43
N MET A 234 -3.88 -11.01 2.75
CA MET A 234 -2.87 -10.38 3.61
C MET A 234 -1.43 -10.85 3.33
N GLY A 235 -1.20 -12.07 2.85
CA GLY A 235 0.14 -12.61 2.61
C GLY A 235 1.02 -12.50 3.85
N SER A 236 2.13 -11.77 3.75
CA SER A 236 3.04 -11.51 4.87
C SER A 236 2.48 -10.54 5.93
N GLY A 237 1.23 -10.08 5.81
CA GLY A 237 0.57 -9.24 6.81
C GLY A 237 1.06 -7.80 6.86
N THR A 238 1.73 -7.30 5.81
CA THR A 238 2.30 -5.94 5.77
C THR A 238 1.25 -4.88 6.12
N THR A 239 0.04 -4.98 5.56
CA THR A 239 -1.08 -4.08 5.87
C THR A 239 -1.46 -4.12 7.35
N ASN A 240 -1.59 -5.32 7.92
CA ASN A 240 -1.99 -5.53 9.31
C ASN A 240 -0.94 -5.01 10.30
N ILE A 241 0.33 -5.29 10.04
CA ILE A 241 1.46 -4.83 10.86
C ILE A 241 1.55 -3.30 10.85
N VAL A 242 1.44 -2.67 9.68
CA VAL A 242 1.47 -1.22 9.56
C VAL A 242 0.25 -0.59 10.23
N ALA A 243 -0.95 -1.14 10.03
CA ALA A 243 -2.17 -0.67 10.69
C ALA A 243 -2.04 -0.71 12.22
N SER A 244 -1.54 -1.82 12.77
CA SER A 244 -1.31 -1.97 14.21
C SER A 244 -0.32 -0.94 14.75
N ARG A 245 0.84 -0.75 14.09
CA ARG A 245 1.83 0.29 14.44
C ARG A 245 1.24 1.70 14.39
N MET A 246 0.30 1.92 13.49
CA MET A 246 -0.42 3.18 13.32
C MET A 246 -1.66 3.31 14.22
N LYS A 247 -1.86 2.40 15.18
CA LYS A 247 -3.00 2.39 16.11
C LYS A 247 -4.36 2.31 15.40
N ARG A 248 -4.45 1.52 14.33
CA ARG A 248 -5.71 1.12 13.69
C ARG A 248 -5.99 -0.34 14.01
N HIS A 249 -7.26 -0.68 14.12
CA HIS A 249 -7.67 -2.07 14.09
C HIS A 249 -7.39 -2.67 12.72
N SER A 250 -7.15 -3.98 12.64
CA SER A 250 -6.91 -4.62 11.36
C SER A 250 -7.57 -5.97 11.23
N ILE A 251 -8.08 -6.27 10.04
CA ILE A 251 -8.59 -7.59 9.68
C ILE A 251 -7.74 -8.14 8.53
N GLY A 252 -7.27 -9.38 8.65
CA GLY A 252 -6.44 -10.05 7.64
C GLY A 252 -7.01 -11.43 7.27
N VAL A 253 -7.00 -11.77 5.99
CA VAL A 253 -7.36 -13.10 5.50
C VAL A 253 -6.27 -13.64 4.59
N ASP A 254 -5.83 -14.88 4.82
CA ASP A 254 -5.02 -15.62 3.84
C ASP A 254 -5.48 -17.08 3.78
N ILE A 255 -5.36 -17.67 2.60
CA ILE A 255 -5.69 -19.08 2.38
C ILE A 255 -4.56 -20.02 2.80
N LEU A 256 -3.32 -19.51 2.87
CA LEU A 256 -2.13 -20.30 3.17
C LEU A 256 -1.84 -20.32 4.69
N PRO A 257 -1.86 -21.50 5.32
CA PRO A 257 -1.60 -21.63 6.76
C PRO A 257 -0.23 -21.09 7.19
N GLU A 258 0.77 -21.15 6.32
CA GLU A 258 2.12 -20.67 6.61
C GLU A 258 2.16 -19.15 6.78
N TYR A 259 1.42 -18.42 5.95
CA TYR A 259 1.32 -16.97 6.03
C TYR A 259 0.47 -16.55 7.22
N TYR A 260 -0.67 -17.20 7.44
CA TYR A 260 -1.47 -16.99 8.63
C TYR A 260 -0.65 -17.13 9.92
N SER A 261 0.06 -18.25 10.08
CA SER A 261 0.85 -18.54 11.28
C SER A 261 1.96 -17.51 11.49
N MET A 262 2.62 -17.09 10.41
CA MET A 262 3.66 -16.08 10.47
C MET A 262 3.14 -14.72 10.96
N VAL A 263 2.01 -14.26 10.43
CA VAL A 263 1.43 -12.97 10.81
C VAL A 263 0.93 -13.02 12.25
N CYS A 264 0.36 -14.15 12.69
CA CYS A 264 0.03 -14.38 14.10
C CYS A 264 1.25 -14.24 15.00
N ASP A 265 2.41 -14.81 14.62
CA ASP A 265 3.63 -14.73 15.41
C ASP A 265 4.23 -13.31 15.44
N GLU A 266 4.21 -12.60 14.31
CA GLU A 266 4.76 -11.23 14.22
C GLU A 266 3.91 -10.20 14.99
N LEU A 267 2.60 -10.43 15.12
CA LEU A 267 1.67 -9.56 15.85
C LEU A 267 1.48 -9.92 17.33
N LYS A 268 2.08 -11.00 17.82
CA LYS A 268 2.09 -11.29 19.27
C LYS A 268 2.80 -10.14 19.99
N PRO A 269 2.30 -9.68 21.16
CA PRO A 269 3.03 -8.75 22.00
C PRO A 269 4.39 -9.35 22.32
N GLN A 270 5.46 -8.75 21.82
CA GLN A 270 6.79 -9.13 22.27
C GLN A 270 6.91 -8.67 23.73
N GLU A 271 6.97 -9.61 24.67
CA GLU A 271 7.49 -9.31 25.99
C GLU A 271 8.94 -8.85 25.82
N LEU A 272 9.16 -7.55 25.85
CA LEU A 272 10.49 -6.98 25.98
C LEU A 272 10.98 -7.35 27.38
N TYR A 273 11.67 -8.48 27.49
CA TYR A 273 12.41 -8.82 28.70
C TYR A 273 13.48 -7.75 28.89
N LEU A 274 13.23 -6.80 29.79
CA LEU A 274 14.10 -5.67 30.11
C LEU A 274 15.40 -6.08 30.85
N LEU A 275 15.75 -7.36 30.82
CA LEU A 275 16.85 -7.94 31.58
C LEU A 275 17.57 -8.95 30.69
N GLU A 276 18.47 -8.46 29.83
CA GLU A 276 19.64 -9.28 29.53
C GLU A 276 20.32 -9.58 30.87
N GLN A 277 20.51 -10.86 31.19
CA GLN A 277 21.32 -11.25 32.32
C GLN A 277 22.67 -10.54 32.18
N THR A 278 23.03 -9.72 33.18
CA THR A 278 24.37 -9.17 33.30
C THR A 278 25.37 -10.31 33.12
N LYS A 279 26.03 -10.38 31.96
CA LYS A 279 27.23 -11.18 31.82
C LYS A 279 28.17 -10.69 32.90
N GLN A 280 28.49 -11.55 33.87
CA GLN A 280 29.65 -11.32 34.71
C GLN A 280 30.85 -11.28 33.77
N TYR A 281 31.37 -10.07 33.53
CA TYR A 281 32.68 -9.94 32.94
C TYR A 281 33.66 -10.49 33.97
N GLU A 282 34.28 -11.63 33.67
CA GLU A 282 35.45 -12.08 34.40
C GLU A 282 36.50 -10.98 34.29
N THR A 283 36.80 -10.32 35.42
CA THR A 283 37.95 -9.44 35.51
C THR A 283 39.19 -10.32 35.43
N ASP A 284 39.77 -10.39 34.25
CA ASP A 284 41.03 -11.04 33.98
C ASP A 284 42.09 -10.42 34.90
N THR A 285 42.41 -11.13 35.97
CA THR A 285 43.41 -10.67 36.94
C THR A 285 44.75 -10.93 36.29
N ILE A 286 45.35 -9.87 35.73
CA ILE A 286 46.68 -9.89 35.14
C ILE A 286 47.66 -10.49 36.16
N LYS A 287 48.02 -11.76 35.97
CA LYS A 287 49.12 -12.40 36.71
C LYS A 287 50.40 -11.74 36.23
N ARG A 288 50.93 -10.82 37.05
CA ARG A 288 52.32 -10.36 36.98
C ARG A 288 53.24 -11.58 36.93
N ARG A 289 53.88 -11.83 35.79
CA ARG A 289 55.09 -12.65 35.75
C ARG A 289 56.22 -11.83 36.37
N ILE A 290 56.57 -12.19 37.60
CA ILE A 290 57.86 -11.88 38.19
C ILE A 290 58.75 -13.06 37.81
N GLU A 291 59.75 -12.84 36.96
CA GLU A 291 60.95 -13.67 36.96
C GLU A 291 62.16 -12.76 37.11
N VAL A 292 62.95 -13.12 38.12
CA VAL A 292 64.13 -12.44 38.63
C VAL A 292 65.31 -13.35 38.32
N ARG A 293 66.42 -12.70 37.93
CA ARG A 293 67.78 -13.18 37.62
C ARG A 293 68.04 -13.66 36.19
#